data_AF-A0A8H7XUK1-F1
#
_entry.id   AF-A0A8H7XUK1-F1
#
_cell.length_a   1.000
_cell.length_b   1.000
_cell.length_c   1.000
_cell.angle_alpha   90.00
_cell.angle_beta   90.00
_cell.angle_gamma   90.00
#
_symmetry.space_group_name_H-M   'P 1'
#
loop_
_entity.id
_entity.type
_entity.pdbx_description
1 polymer ?
#
loop_
_entity_poly.entity_id
_entity_poly.type
_entity_poly.pdbx_seq_one_letter_code
_entity_poly.pdbx_strand_id
1 'polypeptide(L)'
;MAELSYPDHTPEIRMEIARLTCFLLHVDDLGKEFSSLENLQLNILLGDSTEGAFNEAFRKHLIGFYQFYDPIPANAITLSAMDCINGMLLEQRDAIRDIKLSDSARSWPNYLRNKTGCSEAYAFMLFPKAIKLDLKFYKEYLGGERDTYVFLRARIADKPLNETLRDVVSESLAAHARVSKALQHTCAISTWKQFVNGYLGFHFTLARYRLSELGF
;
A
#
# COMPACT_ATOMS: atom_id res chain seq x y z
N MET A 1 12.57 -2.48 -18.15
CA MET A 1 11.32 -2.18 -17.44
C MET A 1 11.28 -0.72 -17.01
N ALA A 2 12.17 -0.24 -16.12
CA ALA A 2 12.13 1.14 -15.62
C ALA A 2 12.18 2.23 -16.71
N GLU A 3 13.00 2.09 -17.75
CA GLU A 3 13.04 3.05 -18.87
C GLU A 3 11.75 3.13 -19.68
N LEU A 4 11.09 2.00 -19.88
CA LEU A 4 9.85 1.92 -20.67
C LEU A 4 8.64 2.40 -19.85
N SER A 5 8.62 2.09 -18.56
CA SER A 5 7.49 2.40 -17.67
C SER A 5 7.56 3.81 -17.07
N TYR A 6 8.74 4.43 -17.01
CA TYR A 6 8.98 5.75 -16.42
C TYR A 6 9.85 6.64 -17.33
N PRO A 7 9.39 6.93 -18.57
CA PRO A 7 10.18 7.67 -19.56
C PRO A 7 10.50 9.11 -19.13
N ASP A 8 9.63 9.73 -18.34
CA ASP A 8 9.77 11.13 -17.90
C ASP A 8 10.61 11.31 -16.63
N HIS A 9 11.00 10.21 -15.97
CA HIS A 9 11.84 10.24 -14.78
C HIS A 9 13.30 10.56 -15.12
N THR A 10 14.04 11.12 -14.16
CA THR A 10 15.48 11.29 -14.35
C THR A 10 16.18 9.92 -14.39
N PRO A 11 17.37 9.81 -15.01
CA PRO A 11 18.14 8.57 -15.01
C PRO A 11 18.39 8.00 -13.60
N GLU A 12 18.59 8.86 -12.61
CA GLU A 12 18.82 8.47 -11.22
C GLU A 12 17.60 7.79 -10.61
N ILE A 13 16.40 8.35 -10.80
CA ILE A 13 15.16 7.76 -10.28
C ILE A 13 14.88 6.42 -11.00
N ARG A 14 15.08 6.37 -12.32
CA ARG A 14 14.95 5.11 -13.07
C ARG A 14 15.93 4.03 -12.59
N MET A 15 17.14 4.42 -12.22
CA MET A 15 18.14 3.51 -11.65
C MET A 15 17.67 2.96 -10.31
N GLU A 16 17.08 3.77 -9.43
CA GLU A 16 16.52 3.29 -8.16
C GLU A 16 15.33 2.34 -8.40
N ILE A 17 14.43 2.65 -9.33
CA ILE A 17 13.32 1.75 -9.70
C ILE A 17 13.86 0.41 -10.24
N ALA A 18 14.88 0.46 -11.10
CA ALA A 18 15.52 -0.73 -11.65
C ALA A 18 16.19 -1.57 -10.56
N ARG A 19 16.89 -0.94 -9.61
CA ARG A 19 17.50 -1.63 -8.46
C ARG A 19 16.46 -2.35 -7.61
N LEU A 20 15.35 -1.69 -7.28
CA LEU A 20 14.26 -2.32 -6.54
C LEU A 20 13.74 -3.56 -7.28
N THR A 21 13.53 -3.43 -8.59
CA THR A 21 13.08 -4.53 -9.44
C THR A 21 14.07 -5.69 -9.41
N CYS A 22 15.37 -5.41 -9.49
CA CYS A 22 16.42 -6.44 -9.42
C CYS A 22 16.43 -7.14 -8.06
N PHE A 23 16.28 -6.41 -6.95
CA PHE A 23 16.15 -7.01 -5.62
C PHE A 23 14.95 -7.97 -5.54
N LEU A 24 13.79 -7.55 -6.06
CA LEU A 24 12.57 -8.36 -6.03
C LEU A 24 12.71 -9.61 -6.91
N LEU A 25 13.25 -9.50 -8.12
CA LEU A 25 13.50 -10.66 -9.00
C LEU A 25 14.50 -11.64 -8.36
N HIS A 26 15.54 -11.12 -7.72
CA HIS A 26 16.51 -11.96 -7.03
C HIS A 26 15.88 -12.77 -5.90
N VAL A 27 14.96 -12.18 -5.13
CA VAL A 27 14.21 -12.90 -4.08
C VAL A 27 13.20 -13.88 -4.68
N ASP A 28 12.55 -13.52 -5.78
CA ASP A 28 11.60 -14.41 -6.46
C ASP A 28 12.29 -15.69 -6.94
N ASP A 29 13.46 -15.55 -7.58
CA ASP A 29 14.24 -16.66 -8.12
C ASP A 29 14.94 -17.49 -7.03
N LEU A 30 15.50 -16.83 -6.00
CA LEU A 30 16.43 -17.47 -5.05
C LEU A 30 15.97 -17.43 -3.59
N GLY A 31 14.76 -16.97 -3.28
CA GLY A 31 14.28 -16.75 -1.91
C GLY A 31 14.45 -17.95 -0.97
N LYS A 32 14.38 -19.17 -1.50
CA LYS A 32 14.57 -20.43 -0.74
C LYS A 32 15.99 -20.65 -0.25
N GLU A 33 16.96 -20.03 -0.91
CA GLU A 33 18.38 -20.14 -0.58
C GLU A 33 18.76 -19.16 0.54
N PHE A 34 17.89 -18.21 0.87
CA PHE A 34 18.12 -17.22 1.91
C PHE A 34 17.37 -17.54 3.21
N SER A 35 18.00 -18.33 4.08
CA SER A 35 17.50 -18.54 5.45
C SER A 35 17.38 -17.23 6.26
N SER A 36 18.14 -16.19 5.89
CA SER A 36 18.14 -14.88 6.57
C SER A 36 17.01 -13.92 6.16
N LEU A 37 16.26 -14.21 5.08
CA LEU A 37 15.22 -13.27 4.62
C LEU A 37 13.95 -13.32 5.48
N GLU A 38 13.73 -14.38 6.25
CA GLU A 38 12.59 -14.47 7.17
C GLU A 38 12.61 -13.37 8.25
N ASN A 39 13.81 -12.92 8.63
CA ASN A 39 14.02 -11.85 9.62
C ASN A 39 14.30 -10.49 8.98
N LEU A 40 14.19 -10.35 7.65
CA LEU A 40 14.60 -9.14 6.92
C LEU A 40 14.08 -7.84 7.56
N GLN A 41 12.78 -7.77 7.84
CA GLN A 41 12.17 -6.56 8.40
C GLN A 41 12.61 -6.31 9.83
N LEU A 42 12.75 -7.36 10.65
CA LEU A 42 13.28 -7.23 12.01
C LEU A 42 14.70 -6.67 11.98
N ASN A 43 15.56 -7.20 11.12
CA ASN A 43 16.94 -6.75 10.97
C ASN A 43 17.01 -5.30 10.49
N ILE A 44 16.17 -4.92 9.53
CA ILE A 44 16.09 -3.53 9.05
C ILE A 44 15.70 -2.57 10.18
N LEU A 45 14.71 -2.96 11.00
CA LEU A 45 14.21 -2.14 12.12
C LEU A 45 15.24 -2.02 13.25
N LEU A 46 15.96 -3.11 13.55
CA LEU A 46 17.05 -3.11 14.53
C LEU A 46 18.32 -2.41 14.01
N GLY A 47 18.41 -2.18 12.70
CA GLY A 47 19.64 -1.73 12.06
C GLY A 47 20.75 -2.79 12.12
N ASP A 48 20.37 -4.07 12.22
CA ASP A 48 21.30 -5.17 12.33
C ASP A 48 21.88 -5.52 10.96
N SER A 49 23.17 -5.22 10.77
CA SER A 49 23.93 -5.50 9.56
C SER A 49 24.65 -6.86 9.60
N THR A 50 24.47 -7.66 10.65
CA THR A 50 25.18 -8.94 10.81
C THR A 50 24.62 -10.05 9.93
N GLU A 51 23.36 -9.98 9.52
CA GLU A 51 22.74 -10.94 8.60
C GLU A 51 22.86 -10.51 7.13
N GLY A 52 24.03 -10.74 6.52
CA GLY A 52 24.19 -10.86 5.06
C GLY A 52 24.23 -9.55 4.24
N ALA A 53 25.02 -9.56 3.16
CA ALA A 53 25.21 -8.42 2.26
C ALA A 53 23.91 -7.93 1.60
N PHE A 54 22.92 -8.82 1.42
CA PHE A 54 21.62 -8.48 0.86
C PHE A 54 20.83 -7.53 1.78
N ASN A 55 20.70 -7.84 3.08
CA ASN A 55 19.88 -7.07 4.01
C ASN A 55 20.38 -5.62 4.11
N GLU A 56 21.71 -5.45 4.19
CA GLU A 56 22.33 -4.13 4.25
C GLU A 56 22.20 -3.36 2.92
N ALA A 57 22.38 -4.04 1.77
CA ALA A 57 22.20 -3.43 0.46
C ALA A 57 20.74 -2.99 0.23
N PHE A 58 19.79 -3.86 0.58
CA PHE A 58 18.36 -3.58 0.47
C PHE A 58 17.95 -2.45 1.41
N ARG A 59 18.40 -2.46 2.68
CA ARG A 59 18.16 -1.38 3.63
C ARG A 59 18.66 -0.03 3.12
N LYS A 60 19.89 0.04 2.62
CA LYS A 60 20.46 1.25 2.01
C LYS A 60 19.63 1.74 0.83
N HIS A 61 19.16 0.81 -0.01
CA HIS A 61 18.32 1.14 -1.15
C HIS A 61 16.95 1.71 -0.73
N LEU A 62 16.30 1.12 0.29
CA LEU A 62 15.05 1.65 0.85
C LEU A 62 15.22 3.08 1.39
N ILE A 63 16.33 3.35 2.08
CA ILE A 63 16.68 4.70 2.55
C ILE A 63 16.90 5.67 1.37
N GLY A 64 17.45 5.18 0.26
CA GLY A 64 17.68 5.95 -0.97
C GLY A 64 16.41 6.58 -1.54
N PHE A 65 15.26 5.92 -1.43
CA PHE A 65 13.98 6.47 -1.91
C PHE A 65 13.61 7.80 -1.25
N TYR A 66 14.00 8.05 0.00
CA TYR A 66 13.69 9.32 0.68
C TYR A 66 14.41 10.54 0.05
N GLN A 67 15.42 10.31 -0.78
CA GLN A 67 16.05 11.38 -1.56
C GLN A 67 15.11 11.91 -2.65
N PHE A 68 14.34 11.02 -3.28
CA PHE A 68 13.51 11.31 -4.45
C PHE A 68 12.02 11.45 -4.15
N TYR A 69 11.55 10.88 -3.03
CA TYR A 69 10.15 10.82 -2.64
C TYR A 69 9.93 11.45 -1.26
N ASP A 70 8.76 12.08 -1.07
CA ASP A 70 8.36 12.59 0.25
C ASP A 70 8.16 11.44 1.24
N PRO A 71 8.24 11.70 2.56
CA PRO A 71 8.20 10.64 3.55
C PRO A 71 6.98 9.70 3.39
N ILE A 72 5.80 10.22 3.03
CA ILE A 72 4.60 9.40 2.87
C ILE A 72 4.72 8.44 1.66
N PRO A 73 4.97 8.89 0.41
CA PRO A 73 5.24 7.98 -0.70
C PRO A 73 6.43 7.05 -0.47
N ALA A 74 7.53 7.54 0.11
CA ALA A 74 8.70 6.71 0.41
C ALA A 74 8.39 5.59 1.42
N ASN A 75 7.59 5.88 2.46
CA ASN A 75 7.10 4.87 3.40
C ASN A 75 6.24 3.82 2.66
N ALA A 76 5.35 4.25 1.76
CA ALA A 76 4.50 3.33 1.02
C ALA A 76 5.28 2.42 0.07
N ILE A 77 6.28 2.96 -0.65
CA ILE A 77 7.24 2.19 -1.46
C ILE A 77 7.94 1.15 -0.59
N THR A 78 8.45 1.58 0.57
CA THR A 78 9.17 0.72 1.53
C THR A 78 8.29 -0.42 2.04
N LEU A 79 7.07 -0.11 2.48
CA LEU A 79 6.11 -1.10 2.96
C LEU A 79 5.75 -2.10 1.87
N SER A 80 5.43 -1.62 0.67
CA SER A 80 5.06 -2.49 -0.45
C SER A 80 6.20 -3.42 -0.88
N ALA A 81 7.44 -2.92 -0.90
CA ALA A 81 8.62 -3.74 -1.19
C ALA A 81 8.85 -4.84 -0.15
N MET A 82 8.76 -4.51 1.14
CA MET A 82 8.88 -5.49 2.23
C MET A 82 7.74 -6.52 2.22
N ASP A 83 6.52 -6.07 1.92
CA ASP A 83 5.35 -6.95 1.86
C ASP A 83 5.41 -7.90 0.66
N CYS A 84 6.00 -7.44 -0.45
CA CYS A 84 6.26 -8.26 -1.63
C CYS A 84 7.23 -9.42 -1.31
N ILE A 85 8.35 -9.12 -0.65
CA ILE A 85 9.30 -10.15 -0.20
C ILE A 85 8.62 -11.15 0.72
N ASN A 86 7.82 -10.69 1.70
CA ASN A 86 7.05 -11.60 2.55
C ASN A 86 6.09 -12.49 1.75
N GLY A 87 5.42 -11.93 0.75
CA GLY A 87 4.57 -12.70 -0.16
C GLY A 87 5.34 -13.80 -0.89
N MET A 88 6.52 -13.47 -1.43
CA MET A 88 7.38 -14.43 -2.16
C MET A 88 7.86 -15.55 -1.24
N LEU A 89 8.31 -15.21 -0.02
CA LEU A 89 8.69 -16.21 0.99
C LEU A 89 7.50 -17.06 1.41
N LEU A 90 6.31 -16.46 1.55
CA LEU A 90 5.07 -17.19 1.86
C LEU A 90 4.73 -18.20 0.75
N GLU A 91 4.82 -17.81 -0.53
CA GLU A 91 4.64 -18.71 -1.69
C GLU A 91 5.65 -19.87 -1.70
N GLN A 92 6.81 -19.69 -1.07
CA GLN A 92 7.84 -20.71 -1.00
C GLN A 92 7.64 -21.71 0.14
N ARG A 93 6.77 -21.44 1.12
CA ARG A 93 6.47 -22.37 2.24
C ARG A 93 5.71 -23.60 1.74
N ASP A 94 6.14 -24.78 2.17
CA ASP A 94 5.51 -26.05 1.82
C ASP A 94 4.01 -26.08 2.17
N ALA A 95 3.64 -25.54 3.34
CA ALA A 95 2.25 -25.43 3.77
C ALA A 95 1.35 -24.60 2.83
N ILE A 96 1.93 -23.66 2.09
CA ILE A 96 1.22 -22.83 1.11
C ILE A 96 1.22 -23.49 -0.27
N ARG A 97 2.33 -24.13 -0.66
CA ARG A 97 2.44 -24.85 -1.93
C ARG A 97 1.51 -26.06 -2.00
N ASP A 98 1.39 -26.78 -0.88
CA ASP A 98 0.61 -28.01 -0.78
C ASP A 98 -0.82 -27.76 -0.25
N ILE A 99 -1.25 -26.49 -0.20
CA ILE A 99 -2.57 -26.15 0.33
C ILE A 99 -3.68 -26.79 -0.51
N LYS A 100 -4.58 -27.52 0.15
CA LYS A 100 -5.79 -28.01 -0.50
C LYS A 100 -6.80 -26.87 -0.61
N LEU A 101 -6.94 -26.32 -1.82
CA LEU A 101 -7.88 -25.23 -2.09
C LEU A 101 -9.34 -25.68 -1.87
N SER A 102 -10.15 -24.77 -1.35
CA SER A 102 -11.59 -24.95 -1.18
C SER A 102 -12.36 -23.88 -1.95
N ASP A 103 -13.63 -24.16 -2.29
CA ASP A 103 -14.52 -23.20 -2.94
C ASP A 103 -14.72 -21.90 -2.16
N SER A 104 -14.50 -21.92 -0.84
CA SER A 104 -14.57 -20.75 0.03
C SER A 104 -13.34 -19.83 -0.10
N ALA A 105 -12.23 -20.32 -0.66
CA ALA A 105 -10.96 -19.60 -0.77
C ALA A 105 -10.79 -18.86 -2.11
N ARG A 106 -11.88 -18.50 -2.79
CA ARG A 106 -11.85 -17.85 -4.13
C ARG A 106 -11.01 -16.57 -4.22
N SER A 107 -10.88 -15.84 -3.11
CA SER A 107 -10.06 -14.61 -3.06
C SER A 107 -8.57 -14.88 -2.85
N TRP A 108 -8.18 -16.10 -2.47
CA TRP A 108 -6.80 -16.44 -2.14
C TRP A 108 -5.80 -16.12 -3.26
N PRO A 109 -6.04 -16.49 -4.53
CA PRO A 109 -5.10 -16.16 -5.61
C PRO A 109 -4.91 -14.65 -5.79
N ASN A 110 -5.99 -13.86 -5.67
CA ASN A 110 -5.90 -12.40 -5.78
C ASN A 110 -5.17 -11.79 -4.59
N TYR A 111 -5.41 -12.29 -3.38
CA TYR A 111 -4.70 -11.86 -2.18
C TYR A 111 -3.20 -12.11 -2.32
N LEU A 112 -2.82 -13.34 -2.70
CA LEU A 112 -1.42 -13.74 -2.84
C LEU A 112 -0.74 -12.93 -3.96
N ARG A 113 -1.41 -12.73 -5.09
CA ARG A 113 -0.90 -11.88 -6.17
C ARG A 113 -0.73 -10.41 -5.76
N ASN A 114 -1.65 -9.88 -4.97
CA ASN A 114 -1.53 -8.51 -4.45
C ASN A 114 -0.31 -8.36 -3.53
N LYS A 115 0.02 -9.39 -2.75
CA LYS A 115 1.26 -9.45 -1.96
C LYS A 115 2.48 -9.48 -2.88
N THR A 116 2.59 -10.45 -3.78
CA THR A 116 3.81 -10.68 -4.59
C THR A 116 3.99 -9.74 -5.79
N GLY A 117 3.01 -8.88 -6.07
CA GLY A 117 3.05 -7.98 -7.22
C GLY A 117 3.82 -6.68 -7.01
N CYS A 118 4.06 -6.24 -5.77
CA CYS A 118 4.66 -4.93 -5.44
C CYS A 118 4.00 -3.73 -6.14
N SER A 119 2.71 -3.86 -6.50
CA SER A 119 2.03 -2.91 -7.39
C SER A 119 1.91 -1.51 -6.79
N GLU A 120 1.78 -1.42 -5.47
CA GLU A 120 1.72 -0.16 -4.73
C GLU A 120 3.05 0.60 -4.82
N ALA A 121 4.21 -0.06 -4.65
CA ALA A 121 5.50 0.59 -4.84
C ALA A 121 5.62 1.19 -6.25
N TYR A 122 5.31 0.41 -7.29
CA TYR A 122 5.37 0.91 -8.67
C TYR A 122 4.41 2.07 -8.93
N ALA A 123 3.23 2.08 -8.31
CA ALA A 123 2.29 3.18 -8.39
C ALA A 123 2.82 4.45 -7.70
N PHE A 124 3.35 4.35 -6.48
CA PHE A 124 3.91 5.50 -5.77
C PHE A 124 5.18 6.04 -6.46
N MET A 125 5.97 5.17 -7.10
CA MET A 125 7.14 5.59 -7.86
C MET A 125 6.80 6.43 -9.10
N LEU A 126 5.53 6.54 -9.51
CA LEU A 126 5.12 7.50 -10.56
C LEU A 126 5.25 8.96 -10.11
N PHE A 127 5.25 9.24 -8.80
CA PHE A 127 5.11 10.59 -8.25
C PHE A 127 6.30 11.00 -7.35
N PRO A 128 7.51 11.21 -7.91
CA PRO A 128 8.62 11.78 -7.14
C PRO A 128 8.32 13.21 -6.69
N LYS A 129 9.07 13.70 -5.69
CA LYS A 129 8.99 15.06 -5.13
C LYS A 129 8.94 16.16 -6.19
N ALA A 130 9.64 15.94 -7.32
CA ALA A 130 9.68 16.86 -8.44
C ALA A 130 8.28 17.16 -9.04
N ILE A 131 7.32 16.25 -8.90
CA ILE A 131 5.97 16.34 -9.49
C ILE A 131 4.97 17.11 -8.60
N LYS A 132 5.27 17.32 -7.30
CA LYS A 132 4.46 18.15 -6.35
C LYS A 132 2.96 17.82 -6.31
N LEU A 133 2.58 16.60 -5.92
CA LEU A 133 1.18 16.17 -5.79
C LEU A 133 0.67 16.33 -4.33
N ASP A 134 -0.52 16.91 -4.10
CA ASP A 134 -1.14 17.06 -2.75
C ASP A 134 -2.30 16.06 -2.53
N LEU A 135 -2.43 15.47 -1.33
CA LEU A 135 -3.24 14.25 -1.07
C LEU A 135 -4.00 14.18 0.29
N LYS A 136 -5.03 14.99 0.51
CA LYS A 136 -6.04 14.86 1.61
C LYS A 136 -7.39 15.37 1.03
N PHE A 137 -8.59 15.13 1.56
CA PHE A 137 -9.82 15.46 0.78
C PHE A 137 -10.70 16.58 1.35
N TYR A 138 -11.10 16.49 2.62
CA TYR A 138 -12.08 17.43 3.18
C TYR A 138 -11.46 18.74 3.69
N LYS A 139 -10.33 18.65 4.41
CA LYS A 139 -9.48 19.81 4.71
C LYS A 139 -9.05 20.54 3.43
N GLU A 140 -8.90 19.79 2.36
CA GLU A 140 -8.34 20.21 1.07
C GLU A 140 -9.39 20.89 0.20
N TYR A 141 -10.62 20.39 0.17
CA TYR A 141 -11.74 21.10 -0.44
C TYR A 141 -11.91 22.51 0.14
N LEU A 142 -11.86 22.65 1.47
CA LEU A 142 -11.94 23.95 2.15
C LEU A 142 -10.67 24.79 1.98
N GLY A 143 -9.52 24.16 1.71
CA GLY A 143 -8.23 24.81 1.41
C GLY A 143 -8.02 25.18 -0.05
N GLY A 144 -8.92 24.79 -0.97
CA GLY A 144 -8.78 24.99 -2.41
C GLY A 144 -7.85 23.99 -3.11
N GLU A 145 -7.39 22.96 -2.41
CA GLU A 145 -6.51 21.88 -2.90
C GLU A 145 -7.35 20.91 -3.78
N ARG A 146 -6.93 20.70 -5.04
CA ARG A 146 -7.71 19.98 -6.08
C ARG A 146 -7.11 18.63 -6.54
N ASP A 147 -6.05 18.16 -5.90
CA ASP A 147 -5.31 16.94 -6.29
C ASP A 147 -5.64 15.72 -5.41
N THR A 148 -6.79 15.78 -4.76
CA THR A 148 -7.28 14.76 -3.82
C THR A 148 -7.92 13.55 -4.53
N TYR A 149 -8.07 12.41 -3.84
CA TYR A 149 -8.66 11.19 -4.41
C TYR A 149 -10.00 11.42 -5.15
N VAL A 150 -10.96 12.13 -4.56
CA VAL A 150 -12.28 12.32 -5.17
C VAL A 150 -12.21 13.31 -6.35
N PHE A 151 -11.36 14.34 -6.29
CA PHE A 151 -11.17 15.27 -7.40
C PHE A 151 -10.43 14.62 -8.58
N LEU A 152 -9.38 13.86 -8.31
CA LEU A 152 -8.65 13.08 -9.31
C LEU A 152 -9.57 12.05 -9.95
N ARG A 153 -10.35 11.33 -9.14
CA ARG A 153 -11.32 10.35 -9.65
C ARG A 153 -12.42 11.00 -10.48
N ALA A 154 -12.95 12.15 -10.06
CA ALA A 154 -13.91 12.93 -10.84
C ALA A 154 -13.32 13.37 -12.19
N ARG A 155 -12.08 13.85 -12.21
CA ARG A 155 -11.37 14.27 -13.43
C ARG A 155 -11.10 13.10 -14.37
N ILE A 156 -10.60 11.98 -13.87
CA ILE A 156 -10.26 10.79 -14.67
C ILE A 156 -11.53 10.14 -15.24
N ALA A 157 -12.59 10.07 -14.45
CA ALA A 157 -13.86 9.46 -14.85
C ALA A 157 -14.76 10.39 -15.68
N ASP A 158 -14.34 11.64 -15.89
CA ASP A 158 -15.16 12.72 -16.47
C ASP A 158 -16.56 12.81 -15.81
N LYS A 159 -16.58 12.75 -14.47
CA LYS A 159 -17.78 12.74 -13.65
C LYS A 159 -17.90 13.99 -12.78
N PRO A 160 -19.12 14.50 -12.55
CA PRO A 160 -19.35 15.54 -11.54
C PRO A 160 -18.86 15.12 -10.15
N LEU A 161 -18.24 16.03 -9.40
CA LEU A 161 -17.65 15.75 -8.08
C LEU A 161 -18.67 15.16 -7.09
N ASN A 162 -19.91 15.64 -7.11
CA ASN A 162 -21.01 15.15 -6.27
C ASN A 162 -21.47 13.73 -6.65
N GLU A 163 -21.32 13.32 -7.91
CA GLU A 163 -21.56 11.94 -8.32
C GLU A 163 -20.40 11.06 -7.88
N THR A 164 -19.16 11.47 -8.11
CA THR A 164 -17.98 10.72 -7.66
C THR A 164 -17.97 10.55 -6.14
N LEU A 165 -18.37 11.57 -5.37
CA LEU A 165 -18.50 11.45 -3.92
C LEU A 165 -19.56 10.41 -3.52
N ARG A 166 -20.68 10.36 -4.24
CA ARG A 166 -21.73 9.35 -4.02
C ARG A 166 -21.23 7.94 -4.35
N ASP A 167 -20.44 7.78 -5.41
CA ASP A 167 -19.80 6.51 -5.75
C ASP A 167 -18.88 6.04 -4.61
N VAL A 168 -18.02 6.92 -4.10
CA VAL A 168 -17.09 6.61 -3.00
C VAL A 168 -17.84 6.24 -1.71
N VAL A 169 -18.93 6.95 -1.39
CA VAL A 169 -19.80 6.62 -0.25
C VAL A 169 -20.43 5.25 -0.43
N SER A 170 -21.01 4.98 -1.61
CA SER A 170 -21.65 3.70 -1.93
C SER A 170 -20.67 2.52 -1.80
N GLU A 171 -19.46 2.68 -2.35
CA GLU A 171 -18.41 1.66 -2.29
C GLU A 171 -17.95 1.40 -0.85
N SER A 172 -17.80 2.46 -0.04
CA SER A 172 -17.41 2.36 1.37
C SER A 172 -18.48 1.62 2.18
N LEU A 173 -19.77 1.94 1.95
CA LEU A 173 -20.89 1.24 2.59
C LEU A 173 -20.97 -0.23 2.15
N ALA A 174 -20.75 -0.51 0.87
CA ALA A 174 -20.74 -1.87 0.34
C ALA A 174 -19.57 -2.69 0.92
N ALA A 175 -18.40 -2.09 1.08
CA ALA A 175 -17.25 -2.71 1.73
C ALA A 175 -17.57 -3.04 3.20
N HIS A 176 -18.14 -2.09 3.95
CA HIS A 176 -18.59 -2.33 5.31
C HIS A 176 -19.60 -3.48 5.39
N ALA A 177 -20.60 -3.50 4.50
CA ALA A 177 -21.62 -4.55 4.47
C ALA A 177 -21.02 -5.94 4.20
N ARG A 178 -20.06 -6.04 3.27
CA ARG A 178 -19.37 -7.31 2.97
C ARG A 178 -18.60 -7.83 4.19
N VAL A 179 -17.82 -6.97 4.86
CA VAL A 179 -17.05 -7.36 6.05
C VAL A 179 -17.99 -7.75 7.20
N SER A 180 -19.02 -6.95 7.46
CA SER A 180 -20.03 -7.25 8.47
C SER A 180 -20.75 -8.57 8.19
N LYS A 181 -21.05 -8.87 6.92
CA LYS A 181 -21.68 -10.14 6.52
C LYS A 181 -20.75 -11.32 6.71
N ALA A 182 -19.48 -11.20 6.33
CA ALA A 182 -18.49 -12.27 6.48
C ALA A 182 -18.25 -12.62 7.96
N LEU A 183 -18.30 -11.62 8.84
CA LEU A 183 -18.04 -11.81 10.26
C LEU A 183 -19.30 -12.11 11.09
N GLN A 184 -20.51 -12.04 10.52
CA GLN A 184 -21.77 -12.00 11.28
C GLN A 184 -21.99 -13.18 12.26
N HIS A 185 -21.35 -14.32 12.03
CA HIS A 185 -21.46 -15.52 12.88
C HIS A 185 -20.17 -15.84 13.65
N THR A 186 -19.19 -14.94 13.66
CA THR A 186 -17.92 -15.10 14.40
C THR A 186 -17.88 -14.16 15.59
N CYS A 187 -17.02 -14.45 16.56
CA CYS A 187 -16.78 -13.53 17.68
C CYS A 187 -16.15 -12.19 17.23
N ALA A 188 -15.55 -12.13 16.04
CA ALA A 188 -14.88 -10.94 15.52
C ALA A 188 -15.84 -9.82 15.05
N ILE A 189 -17.15 -10.10 14.89
CA ILE A 189 -18.13 -9.07 14.52
C ILE A 189 -18.22 -7.94 15.54
N SER A 190 -18.03 -8.24 16.82
CA SER A 190 -18.05 -7.23 17.89
C SER A 190 -16.84 -6.30 17.77
N THR A 191 -15.65 -6.85 17.57
CA THR A 191 -14.40 -6.11 17.34
C THR A 191 -14.48 -5.24 16.09
N TRP A 192 -15.00 -5.78 14.98
CA TRP A 192 -15.20 -5.02 13.74
C TRP A 192 -16.12 -3.81 13.95
N LYS A 193 -17.27 -4.01 14.61
CA LYS A 193 -18.21 -2.92 14.92
C LYS A 193 -17.59 -1.88 15.84
N GLN A 194 -16.83 -2.29 16.85
CA GLN A 194 -16.12 -1.37 17.75
C GLN A 194 -15.09 -0.53 16.99
N PHE A 195 -14.30 -1.14 16.11
CA PHE A 195 -13.34 -0.42 15.27
C PHE A 195 -14.04 0.61 14.38
N VAL A 196 -15.10 0.22 13.65
CA VAL A 196 -15.84 1.12 12.76
C VAL A 196 -16.40 2.32 13.54
N ASN A 197 -17.04 2.07 14.68
CA ASN A 197 -17.61 3.12 15.52
C ASN A 197 -16.52 4.04 16.10
N GLY A 198 -15.40 3.47 16.57
CA GLY A 198 -14.27 4.23 17.10
C GLY A 198 -13.59 5.08 16.02
N TYR A 199 -13.41 4.54 14.82
CA TYR A 199 -12.79 5.24 13.69
C TYR A 199 -13.66 6.38 13.16
N LEU A 200 -14.98 6.18 13.10
CA LEU A 200 -15.94 7.25 12.83
C LEU A 200 -15.88 8.31 13.94
N GLY A 201 -15.99 7.90 15.20
CA GLY A 201 -15.92 8.80 16.35
C GLY A 201 -14.66 9.66 16.37
N PHE A 202 -13.49 9.08 16.07
CA PHE A 202 -12.23 9.81 15.95
C PHE A 202 -12.29 10.94 14.91
N HIS A 203 -12.86 10.68 13.73
CA HIS A 203 -12.98 11.70 12.68
C HIS A 203 -14.03 12.77 12.99
N PHE A 204 -15.16 12.40 13.61
CA PHE A 204 -16.22 13.34 14.00
C PHE A 204 -15.82 14.25 15.18
N THR A 205 -14.94 13.78 16.07
CA THR A 205 -14.58 14.52 17.29
C THR A 205 -13.34 15.40 17.16
N LEU A 206 -12.43 15.09 16.23
CA LEU A 206 -11.21 15.89 16.06
C LEU A 206 -11.45 17.15 15.22
N ALA A 207 -11.17 18.31 15.83
CA ALA A 207 -11.26 19.64 15.19
C ALA A 207 -10.49 19.74 13.86
N ARG A 208 -9.40 18.96 13.71
CA ARG A 208 -8.62 18.85 12.47
C ARG A 208 -9.48 18.57 11.22
N TYR A 209 -10.56 17.80 11.37
CA TYR A 209 -11.42 17.41 10.27
C TYR A 209 -12.61 18.34 10.06
N ARG A 210 -12.83 19.35 10.92
CA ARG A 210 -13.87 20.39 10.74
C ARG A 210 -15.27 19.85 10.42
N LEU A 211 -15.60 18.64 10.86
CA LEU A 211 -16.90 18.01 10.58
C LEU A 211 -18.03 18.63 11.42
N SER A 212 -17.70 19.26 12.54
CA SER A 212 -18.66 20.04 13.35
C SER A 212 -19.27 21.23 12.61
N GLU A 213 -18.64 21.69 11.52
CA GLU A 213 -19.13 22.82 10.72
C GLU A 213 -20.30 22.44 9.81
N LEU A 214 -20.56 21.14 9.64
CA LEU A 214 -21.60 20.63 8.73
C LEU A 214 -22.99 20.55 9.39
N GLY A 215 -23.12 20.93 10.66
CA GLY A 215 -24.42 21.17 11.31
C GLY A 215 -25.25 19.93 11.58
N PHE A 216 -24.62 18.78 11.82
CA PHE A 216 -25.31 17.55 12.25
C PHE A 216 -25.64 17.54 13.73
#